data_AF-A0A3D0U4V1-F1
#
_entry.id   AF-A0A3D0U4V1-F1
#
_cell.length_a   1.000
_cell.length_b   1.000
_cell.length_c   1.000
_cell.angle_alpha   90.00
_cell.angle_beta   90.00
_cell.angle_gamma   90.00
#
_symmetry.space_group_name_H-M   'P 1'
#
loop_
_entity.id
_entity.type
_entity.pdbx_description
1 polymer ?
#
loop_
_entity_poly.entity_id
_entity_poly.type
_entity_poly.pdbx_seq_one_letter_code
_entity_poly.pdbx_strand_id
1 'polypeptide(L)'
;MDYSALSPTLRVMLGIACFVVVVAGMKAATEILVPFLLSAFIATLCAPALMWLESRRVPTTLAVVLVVLVVVLTVGGFSMVVAASINDFAKQVPGYQARLLQETEAVTTWLAGHGVELSQQMVKEQINPGKVMDMVRKVVTGFGNVLTDFFLIFLTVLFILFEASSFPVKFRRAMG
;
A
#
# COMPACT_ATOMS: atom_id res chain seq x y z
N MET A 1 -5.23 32.43 31.42
CA MET A 1 -6.25 31.60 32.11
C MET A 1 -5.51 30.72 33.08
N ASP A 2 -5.59 31.02 34.37
CA ASP A 2 -4.87 30.31 35.42
C ASP A 2 -5.48 28.92 35.62
N TYR A 3 -4.77 27.87 35.20
CA TYR A 3 -5.20 26.47 35.37
C TYR A 3 -5.12 25.98 36.83
N SER A 4 -4.68 26.84 37.75
CA SER A 4 -4.51 26.55 39.19
C SER A 4 -5.82 26.41 39.96
N ALA A 5 -6.96 26.76 39.37
CA ALA A 5 -8.29 26.63 39.98
C ALA A 5 -9.06 25.36 39.56
N LEU A 6 -8.50 24.52 38.68
CA LEU A 6 -9.15 23.28 38.25
C LEU A 6 -8.88 22.16 39.26
N SER A 7 -9.92 21.41 39.64
CA SER A 7 -9.75 20.27 40.55
C SER A 7 -8.75 19.26 39.96
N PRO A 8 -7.91 18.59 40.78
CA PRO A 8 -6.92 17.62 40.29
C PRO A 8 -7.53 16.57 39.37
N THR A 9 -8.75 16.12 39.69
CA THR A 9 -9.55 15.19 38.89
C THR A 9 -9.89 15.73 37.51
N LEU A 10 -10.28 17.02 37.40
CA LEU A 10 -10.60 17.64 36.13
C LEU A 10 -9.37 17.78 35.24
N ARG A 11 -8.20 18.07 35.81
CA ARG A 11 -6.93 18.13 35.05
C ARG A 11 -6.55 16.76 34.47
N VAL A 12 -6.75 15.69 35.25
CA VAL A 12 -6.52 14.31 34.78
C VAL A 12 -7.52 13.95 33.68
N MET A 13 -8.82 14.27 33.85
CA MET A 13 -9.83 14.01 32.83
C MET A 13 -9.57 14.77 31.53
N LEU A 14 -9.18 16.04 31.61
CA LEU A 14 -8.79 16.83 30.44
C LEU A 14 -7.54 16.26 29.75
N GLY A 15 -6.54 15.80 30.51
CA GLY A 15 -5.37 15.13 29.96
C GLY A 15 -5.73 13.88 29.16
N ILE A 16 -6.61 13.03 29.72
CA ILE A 16 -7.12 11.83 29.04
C ILE A 16 -7.94 12.21 27.81
N ALA A 17 -8.81 13.21 27.90
CA ALA A 17 -9.62 13.69 26.77
C ALA A 17 -8.73 14.19 25.62
N CYS A 18 -7.72 15.01 25.91
CA CYS A 18 -6.75 15.47 24.92
C CYS A 18 -5.99 14.30 24.28
N PHE A 19 -5.55 13.32 25.07
CA PHE A 19 -4.87 12.13 24.54
C PHE A 19 -5.78 11.35 23.58
N VAL A 20 -7.04 11.08 23.96
CA VAL A 20 -8.01 10.38 23.11
C VAL A 20 -8.26 11.17 21.81
N VAL A 21 -8.40 12.49 21.88
CA VAL A 21 -8.59 13.34 20.69
C VAL A 21 -7.38 13.26 19.75
N VAL A 22 -6.15 13.31 20.28
CA VAL A 22 -4.94 13.18 19.46
C VAL A 22 -4.88 11.79 18.80
N VAL A 23 -5.11 10.72 19.56
CA VAL A 23 -5.09 9.34 19.02
C VAL A 23 -6.19 9.13 17.99
N ALA A 24 -7.40 9.66 18.25
CA ALA A 24 -8.51 9.60 17.30
C ALA A 24 -8.18 10.40 16.02
N GLY A 25 -7.56 11.58 16.17
CA GLY A 25 -7.08 12.39 15.05
C GLY A 25 -6.02 11.67 14.22
N MET A 26 -5.04 11.03 14.86
CA MET A 26 -4.04 10.19 14.18
C MET A 26 -4.69 9.01 13.45
N LYS A 27 -5.65 8.33 14.08
CA LYS A 27 -6.41 7.23 13.45
C LYS A 27 -7.19 7.74 12.22
N ALA A 28 -7.82 8.90 12.31
CA ALA A 28 -8.53 9.51 11.19
C ALA A 28 -7.58 9.93 10.05
N ALA A 29 -6.34 10.33 10.39
CA ALA A 29 -5.31 10.72 9.43
C ALA A 29 -4.48 9.54 8.89
N THR A 30 -4.83 8.29 9.18
CA THR A 30 -4.05 7.09 8.80
C THR A 30 -3.78 7.03 7.29
N GLU A 31 -4.75 7.41 6.45
CA GLU A 31 -4.62 7.41 4.99
C GLU A 31 -3.50 8.33 4.48
N ILE A 32 -3.08 9.33 5.26
CA ILE A 32 -1.98 10.23 4.91
C ILE A 32 -0.72 9.91 5.73
N LEU A 33 -0.89 9.63 7.02
CA LEU A 33 0.21 9.31 7.94
C LEU A 33 0.97 8.07 7.50
N VAL A 34 0.28 7.01 7.06
CA VAL A 34 0.93 5.75 6.65
C VAL A 34 1.81 5.96 5.40
N PRO A 35 1.31 6.53 4.28
CA PRO A 35 2.15 6.89 3.14
C PRO A 35 3.31 7.82 3.49
N PHE A 36 3.09 8.80 4.37
CA PHE A 36 4.13 9.75 4.80
C PHE A 36 5.26 9.08 5.61
N LEU A 37 4.91 8.19 6.55
CA LEU A 37 5.93 7.45 7.30
C LEU A 37 6.70 6.48 6.40
N LEU A 38 6.00 5.84 5.46
CA LEU A 38 6.62 4.94 4.49
C LEU A 38 7.56 5.70 3.55
N SER A 39 7.20 6.90 3.10
CA SER A 39 8.08 7.73 2.27
C SER A 39 9.30 8.22 3.03
N ALA A 40 9.17 8.58 4.32
CA ALA A 40 10.33 8.89 5.16
C ALA A 40 11.29 7.70 5.30
N PHE A 41 10.76 6.49 5.44
CA PHE A 41 11.55 5.26 5.45
C PHE A 41 12.26 5.03 4.11
N ILE A 42 11.55 5.13 2.98
CA ILE A 42 12.13 4.99 1.64
C ILE A 42 13.18 6.07 1.37
N ALA A 43 12.93 7.32 1.73
CA ALA A 43 13.88 8.42 1.56
C ALA A 43 15.16 8.17 2.37
N THR A 44 15.03 7.63 3.58
CA THR A 44 16.18 7.22 4.41
C THR A 44 16.98 6.10 3.74
N LEU A 45 16.31 5.10 3.14
CA LEU A 45 16.98 4.05 2.35
C LEU A 45 17.66 4.60 1.09
N CYS A 46 17.11 5.65 0.50
CA CYS A 46 17.63 6.29 -0.71
C CYS A 46 18.76 7.30 -0.41
N ALA A 47 18.93 7.75 0.82
CA ALA A 47 19.92 8.74 1.19
C ALA A 47 21.36 8.34 0.82
N PRO A 48 21.84 7.09 1.06
CA PRO A 48 23.17 6.67 0.63
C PRO A 48 23.37 6.75 -0.89
N ALA A 49 22.34 6.39 -1.67
CA ALA A 49 22.37 6.48 -3.12
C ALA A 49 22.46 7.95 -3.57
N LEU A 50 21.69 8.84 -2.93
CA LEU A 50 21.75 10.27 -3.20
C LEU A 50 23.15 10.84 -2.92
N MET A 51 23.72 10.55 -1.75
CA MET A 51 25.06 11.00 -1.37
C MET A 51 26.14 10.47 -2.32
N TRP A 52 26.00 9.23 -2.79
CA TRP A 52 26.92 8.65 -3.78
C TRP A 52 26.84 9.38 -5.13
N LEU A 53 25.64 9.74 -5.60
CA LEU A 53 25.49 10.53 -6.83
C LEU A 53 26.10 11.94 -6.67
N GLU A 54 25.84 12.61 -5.55
CA GLU A 54 26.42 13.93 -5.25
C GLU A 54 27.95 13.88 -5.16
N SER A 55 28.52 12.80 -4.60
CA SER A 55 29.97 12.60 -4.54
C SER A 55 30.61 12.51 -5.93
N ARG A 56 29.84 12.12 -6.95
CA ARG A 56 30.25 12.09 -8.37
C ARG A 56 30.07 13.44 -9.08
N ARG A 57 29.88 14.54 -8.33
CA ARG A 57 29.64 15.89 -8.85
C ARG A 57 28.34 16.05 -9.64
N VAL A 58 27.37 15.16 -9.45
CA VAL A 58 26.02 15.36 -9.98
C VAL A 58 25.34 16.46 -9.16
N PRO A 59 24.74 17.49 -9.77
CA PRO A 59 24.02 18.50 -9.03
C PRO A 59 22.83 17.88 -8.31
N THR A 60 22.64 18.28 -7.06
CA THR A 60 21.60 17.76 -6.15
C THR A 60 20.24 17.54 -6.80
N THR A 61 19.75 18.51 -7.57
CA THR A 61 18.45 18.42 -8.26
C THR A 61 18.38 17.22 -9.20
N LEU A 62 19.43 16.97 -9.98
CA LEU A 62 19.50 15.81 -10.89
C LEU A 62 19.66 14.51 -10.12
N ALA A 63 20.44 14.52 -9.03
CA ALA A 63 20.63 13.34 -8.19
C ALA A 63 19.30 12.88 -7.55
N VAL A 64 18.51 13.81 -7.00
CA VAL A 64 17.18 13.51 -6.46
C VAL A 64 16.24 12.97 -7.54
N VAL A 65 16.15 13.64 -8.69
CA VAL A 65 15.28 13.19 -9.80
C VAL A 65 15.65 11.78 -10.26
N LEU A 66 16.95 11.48 -10.42
CA LEU A 66 17.40 10.15 -10.84
C LEU A 66 17.03 9.07 -9.82
N VAL A 67 17.30 9.29 -8.53
CA VAL A 67 17.00 8.32 -7.48
C VAL A 67 15.50 8.05 -7.40
N VAL A 68 14.69 9.12 -7.38
CA VAL A 68 13.23 9.01 -7.36
C VAL A 68 12.72 8.27 -8.60
N LEU A 69 13.24 8.58 -9.78
CA LEU A 69 12.83 7.96 -11.04
C LEU A 69 13.15 6.46 -11.04
N VAL A 70 14.31 6.05 -10.53
CA VAL A 70 14.66 4.62 -10.38
C VAL A 70 13.68 3.90 -9.46
N VAL A 71 13.31 4.50 -8.32
CA VAL A 71 12.33 3.93 -7.40
C VAL A 71 10.97 3.77 -8.09
N VAL A 72 10.51 4.80 -8.79
CA VAL A 72 9.23 4.79 -9.52
C VAL A 72 9.20 3.76 -10.63
N LEU A 73 10.24 3.69 -11.46
CA LEU A 73 10.29 2.72 -12.54
C LEU A 73 10.33 1.30 -12.01
N THR A 74 11.05 1.05 -10.91
CA THR A 74 11.12 -0.27 -10.30
C THR A 74 9.75 -0.67 -9.78
N VAL A 75 9.16 0.12 -8.88
CA VAL A 75 7.86 -0.20 -8.25
C VAL A 75 6.72 -0.22 -9.28
N GLY A 76 6.66 0.78 -10.16
CA GLY A 76 5.66 0.86 -11.23
C GLY A 76 5.80 -0.27 -12.24
N GLY A 77 7.03 -0.63 -12.63
CA GLY A 77 7.30 -1.75 -13.54
C GLY A 77 6.85 -3.09 -12.96
N PHE A 78 7.22 -3.38 -11.72
CA PHE A 78 6.72 -4.58 -11.01
C PHE A 78 5.19 -4.58 -10.92
N SER A 79 4.59 -3.44 -10.58
CA SER A 79 3.13 -3.31 -10.46
C SER A 79 2.42 -3.59 -11.79
N MET A 80 2.99 -3.12 -12.91
CA MET A 80 2.43 -3.36 -14.25
C MET A 80 2.47 -4.85 -14.63
N VAL A 81 3.59 -5.54 -14.37
CA VAL A 81 3.71 -6.99 -14.65
C VAL A 81 2.70 -7.79 -13.83
N VAL A 82 2.53 -7.45 -12.56
CA VAL A 82 1.57 -8.13 -11.69
C VAL A 82 0.14 -7.84 -12.14
N ALA A 83 -0.18 -6.57 -12.46
CA ALA A 83 -1.50 -6.19 -12.98
C ALA A 83 -1.86 -6.92 -14.29
N ALA A 84 -0.90 -7.06 -15.21
CA ALA A 84 -1.07 -7.84 -16.42
C ALA A 84 -1.39 -9.31 -16.11
N SER A 85 -0.62 -9.91 -15.18
CA SER A 85 -0.84 -11.30 -14.76
C SER A 85 -2.23 -11.51 -14.15
N ILE A 86 -2.70 -10.57 -13.34
CA ILE A 86 -4.06 -10.60 -12.75
C ILE A 86 -5.13 -10.50 -13.83
N ASN A 87 -4.95 -9.60 -14.80
CA ASN A 87 -5.89 -9.44 -15.91
C ASN A 87 -5.97 -10.68 -16.80
N ASP A 88 -4.83 -11.31 -17.09
CA ASP A 88 -4.81 -12.54 -17.87
C ASP A 88 -5.42 -13.72 -17.10
N PHE A 89 -5.16 -13.81 -15.79
CA PHE A 89 -5.85 -14.77 -14.93
C PHE A 89 -7.37 -14.55 -14.96
N ALA A 90 -7.83 -13.31 -14.78
CA ALA A 90 -9.25 -12.94 -14.80
C ALA A 90 -9.97 -13.37 -16.09
N LYS A 91 -9.33 -13.22 -17.25
CA LYS A 91 -9.87 -13.65 -18.54
C LYS A 91 -9.98 -15.17 -18.64
N GLN A 92 -9.07 -15.91 -18.01
CA GLN A 92 -9.04 -17.37 -18.05
C GLN A 92 -9.93 -18.01 -16.97
N VAL A 93 -10.39 -17.26 -15.97
CA VAL A 93 -11.27 -17.75 -14.88
C VAL A 93 -12.45 -18.60 -15.37
N PRO A 94 -13.26 -18.17 -16.36
CA PRO A 94 -14.39 -18.98 -16.82
C PRO A 94 -13.96 -20.35 -17.36
N GLY A 95 -12.82 -20.40 -18.05
CA GLY A 95 -12.24 -21.64 -18.59
C GLY A 95 -11.70 -22.56 -17.50
N TYR A 96 -10.98 -22.02 -16.51
CA TYR A 96 -10.54 -22.79 -15.33
C TYR A 96 -11.73 -23.35 -14.56
N GLN A 97 -12.81 -22.57 -14.42
CA GLN A 97 -14.01 -22.99 -13.73
C GLN A 97 -14.69 -24.16 -14.43
N ALA A 98 -14.84 -24.11 -15.77
CA ALA A 98 -15.43 -25.21 -16.53
C ALA A 98 -14.64 -26.51 -16.34
N ARG A 99 -13.30 -26.43 -16.35
CA ARG A 99 -12.42 -27.58 -16.09
C ARG A 99 -12.58 -28.10 -14.66
N LEU A 100 -12.58 -27.23 -13.66
CA LEU A 100 -12.77 -27.62 -12.26
C LEU A 100 -14.12 -28.27 -12.02
N LEU A 101 -15.19 -27.78 -12.66
CA LEU A 101 -16.52 -28.39 -12.62
C LEU A 101 -16.51 -29.80 -13.22
N GLN A 102 -15.83 -29.99 -14.34
CA GLN A 102 -15.72 -31.30 -14.99
C GLN A 102 -14.94 -32.32 -14.15
N GLU A 103 -13.81 -31.90 -13.56
CA GLU A 103 -13.01 -32.74 -12.67
C GLU A 103 -13.76 -33.06 -11.37
N THR A 104 -14.48 -32.09 -10.80
CA THR A 104 -15.31 -32.33 -9.61
C THR A 104 -16.52 -33.20 -9.90
N GLU A 105 -17.13 -33.11 -11.09
CA GLU A 105 -18.15 -34.07 -11.52
C GLU A 105 -17.56 -35.50 -11.59
N ALA A 106 -16.38 -35.68 -12.19
CA ALA A 106 -15.72 -37.00 -12.23
C ALA A 106 -15.42 -37.56 -10.83
N VAL A 107 -14.91 -36.72 -9.92
CA VAL A 107 -14.62 -37.11 -8.54
C VAL A 107 -15.91 -37.44 -7.78
N THR A 108 -16.96 -36.61 -7.88
CA THR A 108 -18.23 -36.87 -7.18
C THR A 108 -18.92 -38.13 -7.68
N THR A 109 -18.84 -38.45 -8.99
CA THR A 109 -19.34 -39.72 -9.53
C THR A 109 -18.56 -40.93 -8.97
N TRP A 110 -17.24 -40.83 -8.83
CA TRP A 110 -16.42 -41.89 -8.23
C TRP A 110 -16.75 -42.10 -6.74
N LEU A 111 -16.98 -41.02 -5.99
CA LEU A 111 -17.40 -41.07 -4.58
C LEU A 111 -18.83 -41.62 -4.41
N ALA A 112 -19.75 -41.27 -5.31
CA ALA A 112 -21.11 -41.82 -5.31
C ALA A 112 -21.08 -43.35 -5.49
N GLY A 113 -20.17 -43.86 -6.33
CA GLY A 113 -19.92 -45.30 -6.48
C GLY A 113 -19.39 -45.99 -5.21
N HIS A 114 -18.85 -45.23 -4.25
CA HIS A 114 -18.38 -45.71 -2.94
C HIS A 114 -19.38 -45.40 -1.80
N GLY A 115 -20.61 -44.99 -2.12
CA GLY A 115 -21.69 -44.75 -1.15
C GLY A 115 -21.69 -43.36 -0.50
N VAL A 116 -20.90 -42.41 -1.01
CA VAL A 116 -20.91 -41.01 -0.55
C VAL A 116 -21.67 -40.15 -1.55
N GLU A 117 -22.92 -39.82 -1.24
CA GLU A 117 -23.73 -38.91 -2.06
C GLU A 117 -23.39 -37.44 -1.74
N LEU A 118 -22.57 -36.82 -2.57
CA LEU A 118 -22.37 -35.37 -2.57
C LEU A 118 -23.39 -34.72 -3.52
N SER A 119 -24.19 -33.80 -3.00
CA SER A 119 -25.13 -33.01 -3.82
C SER A 119 -24.36 -32.16 -4.82
N GLN A 120 -24.56 -32.43 -6.12
CA GLN A 120 -23.91 -31.67 -7.20
C GLN A 120 -24.31 -30.18 -7.20
N GLN A 121 -25.47 -29.84 -6.65
CA GLN A 121 -25.90 -28.45 -6.49
C GLN A 121 -25.02 -27.68 -5.50
N MET A 122 -24.60 -28.30 -4.40
CA MET A 122 -23.69 -27.65 -3.44
C MET A 122 -22.30 -27.39 -4.03
N VAL A 123 -21.78 -28.30 -4.85
CA VAL A 123 -20.48 -28.13 -5.54
C VAL A 123 -20.56 -26.98 -6.56
N LYS A 124 -21.66 -26.90 -7.32
CA LYS A 124 -21.90 -25.83 -8.31
C LYS A 124 -22.12 -24.45 -7.66
N GLU A 125 -22.74 -24.37 -6.49
CA GLU A 125 -22.91 -23.11 -5.75
C GLU A 125 -21.61 -22.60 -5.10
N GLN A 126 -20.71 -23.51 -4.72
CA GLN A 126 -19.39 -23.16 -4.20
C GLN A 126 -18.46 -22.65 -5.31
N ILE A 127 -18.52 -23.27 -6.50
CA ILE A 127 -17.72 -22.92 -7.69
C ILE A 127 -18.55 -22.00 -8.61
N ASN A 128 -18.79 -20.76 -8.16
CA ASN A 128 -19.57 -19.75 -8.90
C ASN A 128 -18.66 -18.69 -9.55
N PRO A 129 -18.89 -18.30 -10.83
CA PRO A 129 -18.04 -17.31 -11.50
C PRO A 129 -18.05 -15.94 -10.81
N GLY A 130 -19.18 -15.58 -10.17
CA GLY A 130 -19.35 -14.30 -9.49
C GLY A 130 -18.37 -14.10 -8.34
N LYS A 131 -18.15 -15.12 -7.50
CA LYS A 131 -17.21 -15.03 -6.37
C LYS A 131 -15.76 -14.88 -6.84
N VAL A 132 -15.39 -15.58 -7.91
CA VAL A 132 -14.04 -15.46 -8.48
C VAL A 132 -13.85 -14.09 -9.12
N MET A 133 -14.87 -13.58 -9.83
CA MET A 133 -14.83 -12.25 -10.43
C MET A 133 -14.81 -11.13 -9.39
N ASP A 134 -15.48 -11.29 -8.25
CA ASP A 134 -15.37 -10.39 -7.10
C ASP A 134 -13.95 -10.40 -6.51
N MET A 135 -13.31 -11.57 -6.46
CA MET A 135 -11.92 -11.70 -6.00
C MET A 135 -10.96 -10.98 -6.95
N VAL A 136 -11.12 -11.18 -8.27
CA VAL A 136 -10.39 -10.42 -9.30
C VAL A 136 -10.63 -8.93 -9.11
N ARG A 137 -11.88 -8.49 -8.93
CA ARG A 137 -12.22 -7.09 -8.74
C ARG A 137 -11.52 -6.51 -7.53
N LYS A 138 -11.52 -7.21 -6.39
CA LYS A 138 -10.82 -6.80 -5.17
C LYS A 138 -9.32 -6.65 -5.39
N VAL A 139 -8.71 -7.56 -6.13
CA VAL A 139 -7.29 -7.45 -6.48
C VAL A 139 -7.06 -6.23 -7.38
N VAL A 140 -7.86 -6.03 -8.44
CA VAL A 140 -7.75 -4.87 -9.35
C VAL A 140 -7.95 -3.55 -8.60
N THR A 141 -8.97 -3.44 -7.75
CA THR A 141 -9.21 -2.24 -6.94
C THR A 141 -8.11 -2.04 -5.90
N GLY A 142 -7.59 -3.11 -5.30
CA GLY A 142 -6.47 -3.05 -4.37
C GLY A 142 -5.21 -2.51 -5.04
N PHE A 143 -4.91 -2.94 -6.26
CA PHE A 143 -3.82 -2.40 -7.08
C PHE A 143 -4.04 -0.92 -7.43
N GLY A 144 -5.27 -0.52 -7.77
CA GLY A 144 -5.61 0.89 -7.99
C GLY A 144 -5.38 1.77 -6.76
N ASN A 145 -5.72 1.27 -5.58
CA ASN A 145 -5.46 1.96 -4.32
C ASN A 145 -3.96 2.08 -4.06
N VAL A 146 -3.19 1.01 -4.25
CA VAL A 146 -1.72 1.04 -4.14
C VAL A 146 -1.11 2.07 -5.11
N LEU A 147 -1.64 2.19 -6.33
CA LEU A 147 -1.18 3.20 -7.29
C LEU A 147 -1.45 4.64 -6.81
N THR A 148 -2.59 4.84 -6.14
CA THR A 148 -2.95 6.14 -5.55
C THR A 148 -2.03 6.48 -4.37
N ASP A 149 -1.81 5.51 -3.48
CA ASP A 149 -0.88 5.65 -2.36
C ASP A 149 0.55 5.88 -2.87
N PHE A 150 0.95 5.18 -3.92
CA PHE A 150 2.24 5.34 -4.57
C PHE A 150 2.48 6.76 -5.04
N PHE A 151 1.45 7.43 -5.57
CA PHE A 151 1.56 8.83 -5.98
C PHE A 151 1.87 9.76 -4.79
N LEU A 152 1.18 9.58 -3.65
CA LEU A 152 1.48 10.34 -2.43
C LEU A 152 2.88 10.03 -1.88
N ILE A 153 3.26 8.76 -1.85
CA ILE A 153 4.59 8.32 -1.43
C ILE A 153 5.65 8.96 -2.33
N PHE A 154 5.47 8.91 -3.65
CA PHE A 154 6.37 9.52 -4.62
C PHE A 154 6.57 11.02 -4.36
N LEU A 155 5.47 11.78 -4.20
CA LEU A 155 5.53 13.22 -3.96
C LEU A 155 6.24 13.53 -2.64
N THR A 156 5.96 12.76 -1.60
CA THR A 156 6.56 12.95 -0.28
C THR A 156 8.03 12.52 -0.23
N VAL A 157 8.44 11.43 -0.87
CA VAL A 157 9.86 11.05 -1.04
C VAL A 157 10.60 12.17 -1.75
N LEU A 158 10.03 12.71 -2.84
CA LEU A 158 10.62 13.81 -3.59
C LEU A 158 10.84 15.01 -2.68
N PHE A 159 9.80 15.43 -1.94
CA PHE A 159 9.90 16.55 -1.00
C PHE A 159 10.97 16.32 0.08
N ILE A 160 11.00 15.13 0.68
CA ILE A 160 11.96 14.79 1.74
C ILE A 160 13.39 14.81 1.21
N LEU A 161 13.67 14.23 0.03
CA LEU A 161 15.00 14.23 -0.56
C LEU A 161 15.45 15.63 -1.02
N PHE A 162 14.54 16.44 -1.57
CA PHE A 162 14.82 17.82 -1.93
C PHE A 162 15.09 18.69 -0.70
N GLU A 163 14.32 18.52 0.37
CA GLU A 163 14.57 19.27 1.60
C GLU A 163 15.86 18.79 2.25
N ALA A 164 16.10 17.48 2.38
CA ALA A 164 17.31 16.92 2.96
C ALA A 164 18.60 17.45 2.30
N SER A 165 18.55 17.70 1.00
CA SER A 165 19.70 18.17 0.21
C SER A 165 19.82 19.70 0.11
N SER A 166 18.71 20.44 0.19
CA SER A 166 18.71 21.91 0.20
C SER A 166 18.83 22.52 1.60
N PHE A 167 18.47 21.77 2.65
CA PHE A 167 18.51 22.19 4.05
C PHE A 167 19.90 22.64 4.53
N PRO A 168 21.02 21.95 4.20
CA PRO A 168 22.34 22.38 4.62
C PRO A 168 22.71 23.77 4.07
N VAL A 169 22.27 24.07 2.84
CA VAL A 169 22.53 25.36 2.18
C VAL A 169 21.68 26.47 2.79
N LYS A 170 20.39 26.20 3.04
CA LYS A 170 19.48 27.14 3.72
C LYS A 170 19.96 27.43 5.15
N PHE A 171 20.37 26.40 5.88
CA PHE A 171 20.85 26.51 7.25
C PHE A 171 22.16 27.31 7.34
N ARG A 172 23.11 27.08 6.43
CA ARG A 172 24.35 27.86 6.37
C ARG A 172 24.08 29.34 6.10
N ARG A 173 23.17 29.66 5.17
CA ARG A 173 22.77 31.06 4.92
C ARG A 173 22.02 31.72 6.07
N ALA A 174 21.29 30.96 6.89
CA ALA A 174 20.61 31.47 8.07
C ALA A 174 21.56 31.65 9.28
N MET A 175 22.65 30.89 9.33
CA MET A 175 23.63 30.89 10.43
C MET A 175 24.91 31.69 10.12
N GLY A 176 25.07 32.21 8.89
CA GLY A 176 26.24 32.99 8.43
C GLY A 176 27.06 32.26 7.38
#